data_AF-A0A3N9V8D8-F1
#
_entry.id   AF-A0A3N9V8D8-F1
#
_cell.length_a   1.000
_cell.length_b   1.000
_cell.length_c   1.000
_cell.angle_alpha   90.00
_cell.angle_beta   90.00
_cell.angle_gamma   90.00
#
_symmetry.space_group_name_H-M   'P 1'
#
loop_
_entity.id
_entity.type
_entity.pdbx_description
1 polymer ?
#
loop_
_entity_poly.entity_id
_entity_poly.type
_entity_poly.pdbx_seq_one_letter_code
_entity_poly.pdbx_strand_id
1 'polypeptide(L)'
;MIQVTTLAKLPAAYKVLFTGFLLVIGVGLLMAGFQIMETHGKADGKPGLSYNDIVYSYYGNRSGSKLESMLNGQMKAMAPDEVRFTLIQWARDGGSIKDWSSTIKPIMDQYCVSCHGPGAALPDFSQFENLKKVAEVDDGASIGSLTRVSHIHLFGISFIFLYVGWIFAMAQYPQKWKLILISTPFAFLILDVLSWWLTKYIPAFAWLTMLGGFGYSLASTIMIFTSLVQMWWPEAKWPAHWQDKTR
;
A
#
# COMPACT_ATOMS: atom_id res chain seq x y z
N MET A 1 36.70 -25.28 -11.26
CA MET A 1 35.71 -24.37 -11.87
C MET A 1 34.40 -24.52 -11.11
N ILE A 2 33.89 -23.44 -10.50
CA ILE A 2 32.55 -23.48 -9.90
C ILE A 2 31.54 -23.57 -11.04
N GLN A 3 30.80 -24.67 -11.13
CA GLN A 3 29.75 -24.84 -12.13
C GLN A 3 28.61 -23.88 -11.78
N VAL A 4 28.56 -22.73 -12.47
CA VAL A 4 27.49 -21.74 -12.27
C VAL A 4 26.26 -22.21 -13.05
N THR A 5 25.23 -22.64 -12.33
CA THR A 5 23.93 -22.99 -12.92
C THR A 5 23.19 -21.71 -13.31
N THR A 6 23.01 -21.47 -14.61
CA THR A 6 22.18 -20.37 -15.12
C THR A 6 20.72 -20.78 -15.20
N LEU A 7 19.79 -19.81 -15.22
CA LEU A 7 18.35 -20.08 -15.31
C LEU A 7 17.97 -20.97 -16.52
N ALA A 8 18.63 -20.81 -17.67
CA ALA A 8 18.40 -21.63 -18.85
C ALA A 8 18.78 -23.10 -18.66
N LYS A 9 19.80 -23.36 -17.84
CA LYS A 9 20.37 -24.70 -17.60
C LYS A 9 19.80 -25.40 -16.37
N LEU A 10 18.82 -24.80 -15.69
CA LEU A 10 18.17 -25.41 -14.53
C LEU A 10 17.44 -26.73 -14.92
N PRO A 11 17.47 -27.76 -14.05
CA PRO A 11 16.60 -28.93 -14.21
C PRO A 11 15.13 -28.53 -14.25
N ALA A 12 14.31 -29.31 -14.98
CA ALA A 12 12.90 -29.00 -15.19
C ALA A 12 12.11 -28.80 -13.88
N ALA A 13 12.40 -29.60 -12.84
CA ALA A 13 11.76 -29.47 -11.54
C ALA A 13 11.96 -28.07 -10.92
N TYR A 14 13.18 -27.51 -10.97
CA TYR A 14 13.45 -26.16 -10.46
C TYR A 14 12.83 -25.08 -11.34
N LYS A 15 12.82 -25.25 -12.67
CA LYS A 15 12.13 -24.31 -13.57
C LYS A 15 10.64 -24.23 -13.26
N VAL A 16 9.98 -25.37 -13.04
CA VAL A 16 8.57 -25.42 -12.65
C VAL A 16 8.36 -24.77 -11.29
N LEU A 17 9.17 -25.11 -10.29
CA LEU A 17 9.08 -24.54 -8.93
C LEU A 17 9.22 -23.01 -8.94
N PHE A 18 10.29 -22.49 -9.55
CA PHE A 18 10.56 -21.06 -9.60
C PHE A 18 9.53 -20.31 -10.45
N THR A 19 9.06 -20.91 -11.55
CA THR A 19 7.98 -20.30 -12.35
C THR A 19 6.70 -20.19 -11.54
N GLY A 20 6.27 -21.26 -10.86
CA GLY A 20 5.09 -21.23 -10.00
C GLY A 20 5.20 -20.16 -8.92
N PHE A 21 6.34 -20.09 -8.22
CA PHE A 21 6.60 -19.05 -7.22
C PHE A 21 6.52 -17.63 -7.81
N LEU A 22 7.23 -17.35 -8.91
CA LEU A 22 7.27 -16.04 -9.54
C LEU A 22 5.90 -15.59 -10.07
N LEU A 23 5.09 -16.51 -10.59
CA LEU A 23 3.74 -16.20 -11.05
C LEU A 23 2.81 -15.85 -9.88
N VAL A 24 2.83 -16.63 -8.80
CA VAL A 24 2.02 -16.35 -7.60
C VAL A 24 2.43 -15.03 -6.96
N ILE A 25 3.73 -14.77 -6.83
CA ILE A 25 4.24 -13.48 -6.34
C ILE A 25 3.84 -12.33 -7.29
N GLY A 26 3.95 -12.53 -8.60
CA GLY A 26 3.55 -11.53 -9.59
C GLY A 26 2.07 -11.15 -9.45
N VAL A 27 1.17 -12.12 -9.32
CA VAL A 27 -0.26 -11.89 -9.05
C VAL A 27 -0.46 -11.20 -7.70
N GLY A 28 0.26 -11.62 -6.66
CA GLY A 28 0.21 -11.00 -5.34
C GLY A 28 0.60 -9.52 -5.36
N LEU A 29 1.64 -9.14 -6.12
CA LEU A 29 2.05 -7.75 -6.30
C LEU A 29 0.99 -6.91 -7.03
N LEU A 30 0.31 -7.49 -8.04
CA LEU A 30 -0.81 -6.81 -8.71
C LEU A 30 -2.00 -6.61 -7.76
N MET A 31 -2.32 -7.62 -6.94
CA MET A 31 -3.37 -7.52 -5.93
C MET A 31 -3.03 -6.49 -4.84
N ALA A 32 -1.77 -6.37 -4.43
CA ALA A 32 -1.33 -5.32 -3.53
C ALA A 32 -1.51 -3.93 -4.14
N GLY A 33 -1.18 -3.75 -5.43
CA GLY A 33 -1.45 -2.52 -6.17
C GLY A 33 -2.95 -2.19 -6.21
N PHE A 34 -3.80 -3.18 -6.49
CA PHE A 34 -5.26 -3.01 -6.46
C PHE A 34 -5.76 -2.62 -5.06
N GLN A 35 -5.24 -3.26 -4.02
CA GLN A 35 -5.58 -2.95 -2.63
C GLN A 35 -5.25 -1.51 -2.28
N ILE A 36 -4.09 -0.98 -2.70
CA ILE A 36 -3.71 0.43 -2.47
C ILE A 36 -4.73 1.38 -3.11
N MET A 37 -5.21 1.06 -4.33
CA MET A 37 -6.21 1.88 -5.01
C MET A 37 -7.54 1.89 -4.27
N GLU A 38 -7.94 0.77 -3.67
CA GLU A 38 -9.17 0.67 -2.89
C GLU A 38 -9.05 1.36 -1.52
N THR A 39 -7.92 1.20 -0.82
CA THR A 39 -7.77 1.71 0.55
C THR A 39 -7.32 3.16 0.61
N HIS A 40 -6.47 3.60 -0.32
CA HIS A 40 -5.89 4.94 -0.34
C HIS A 40 -6.35 5.77 -1.53
N GLY A 41 -6.57 5.18 -2.70
CA GLY A 41 -6.81 5.90 -3.95
C GLY A 41 -8.16 6.62 -4.11
N LYS A 42 -8.85 6.90 -3.00
CA LYS A 42 -10.07 7.71 -2.92
C LYS A 42 -10.16 8.54 -1.63
N ALA A 43 -9.09 8.62 -0.84
CA ALA A 43 -9.13 9.28 0.47
C ALA A 43 -9.35 10.79 0.34
N ASP A 44 -8.89 11.41 -0.75
CA ASP A 44 -9.14 12.81 -1.11
C ASP A 44 -10.44 13.03 -1.93
N GLY A 45 -11.21 11.96 -2.17
CA GLY A 45 -12.45 11.98 -2.93
C GLY A 45 -12.29 11.91 -4.45
N LYS A 46 -11.07 11.78 -4.97
CA LYS A 46 -10.77 11.60 -6.41
C LYS A 46 -10.31 10.17 -6.69
N PRO A 47 -10.54 9.64 -7.90
CA PRO A 47 -10.00 8.35 -8.28
C PRO A 47 -8.48 8.45 -8.52
N GLY A 48 -7.71 7.57 -7.89
CA GLY A 48 -6.26 7.47 -8.07
C GLY A 48 -5.49 7.68 -6.78
N LEU A 49 -4.24 7.22 -6.72
CA LEU A 49 -3.36 7.50 -5.59
C LEU A 49 -2.70 8.88 -5.75
N SER A 50 -3.01 9.79 -4.83
CA SER A 50 -2.48 11.14 -4.77
C SER A 50 -1.59 11.35 -3.54
N TYR A 51 -0.80 12.43 -3.57
CA TYR A 51 -0.03 12.88 -2.42
C TYR A 51 -0.95 13.10 -1.20
N ASN A 52 -2.13 13.69 -1.41
CA ASN A 52 -3.05 14.00 -0.33
C ASN A 52 -3.63 12.74 0.31
N ASP A 53 -3.84 11.66 -0.46
CA ASP A 53 -4.33 10.39 0.08
C ASP A 53 -3.37 9.81 1.14
N ILE A 54 -2.08 9.90 0.88
CA ILE A 54 -1.03 9.43 1.80
C ILE A 54 -0.96 10.35 3.02
N VAL A 55 -1.04 11.67 2.83
CA VAL A 55 -1.09 12.62 3.94
C VAL A 55 -2.30 12.35 4.84
N TYR A 56 -3.51 12.21 4.30
CA TYR A 56 -4.71 11.88 5.08
C TYR A 56 -4.61 10.53 5.80
N SER A 57 -3.86 9.58 5.24
CA SER A 57 -3.68 8.26 5.84
C SER A 57 -2.72 8.27 7.02
N TYR A 58 -1.57 8.96 6.90
CA TYR A 58 -0.50 8.90 7.90
C TYR A 58 -0.41 10.14 8.79
N TYR A 59 -0.53 11.33 8.22
CA TYR A 59 -0.50 12.60 8.95
C TYR A 59 -1.87 12.95 9.56
N GLY A 60 -2.95 12.60 8.86
CA GLY A 60 -4.32 12.97 9.21
C GLY A 60 -4.71 14.38 8.77
N ASN A 61 -5.88 14.85 9.22
CA ASN A 61 -6.38 16.20 9.00
C ASN A 61 -6.27 17.00 10.30
N ARG A 62 -5.19 17.78 10.47
CA ARG A 62 -4.95 18.57 11.71
C ARG A 62 -5.87 19.78 11.88
N SER A 63 -6.60 20.14 10.82
CA SER A 63 -7.56 21.23 10.79
C SER A 63 -9.02 20.77 10.86
N GLY A 64 -9.26 19.46 10.96
CA GLY A 64 -10.60 18.87 10.93
C GLY A 64 -10.60 17.48 11.55
N SER A 65 -11.64 16.71 11.30
CA SER A 65 -11.82 15.39 11.89
C SER A 65 -11.75 14.27 10.87
N LYS A 66 -11.66 13.01 11.35
CA LYS A 66 -11.72 11.85 10.47
C LYS A 66 -13.09 11.74 9.80
N LEU A 67 -14.14 12.08 10.54
CA LEU A 67 -15.51 12.19 10.06
C LEU A 67 -15.58 13.20 8.90
N GLU A 68 -14.99 14.39 9.06
CA GLU A 68 -14.98 15.41 8.01
C GLU A 68 -14.24 14.95 6.75
N SER A 69 -13.05 14.36 6.91
CA SER A 69 -12.28 13.83 5.78
C SER A 69 -13.06 12.75 5.01
N MET A 70 -13.74 11.84 5.73
CA MET A 70 -14.54 10.78 5.12
C MET A 70 -15.78 11.33 4.39
N LEU A 71 -16.50 12.28 4.99
CA LEU A 71 -17.69 12.88 4.38
C LEU A 71 -17.35 13.79 3.19
N ASN A 72 -16.12 14.28 3.08
CA ASN A 72 -15.64 14.99 1.89
C ASN A 72 -14.99 14.07 0.84
N GLY A 73 -14.53 12.88 1.26
CA GLY A 73 -13.90 11.86 0.43
C GLY A 73 -14.80 10.67 0.14
N GLN A 74 -14.39 9.47 0.59
CA GLN A 74 -15.01 8.18 0.23
C GLN A 74 -16.51 8.08 0.58
N MET A 75 -16.96 8.74 1.64
CA MET A 75 -18.35 8.69 2.11
C MET A 75 -19.21 9.84 1.57
N LYS A 76 -18.66 10.70 0.71
CA LYS A 76 -19.37 11.85 0.14
C LYS A 76 -20.68 11.47 -0.55
N ALA A 77 -20.71 10.32 -1.23
CA ALA A 77 -21.90 9.84 -1.94
C ALA A 77 -22.95 9.17 -1.04
N MET A 78 -22.66 8.96 0.24
CA MET A 78 -23.51 8.18 1.16
C MET A 78 -24.54 9.03 1.90
N ALA A 79 -24.44 10.36 1.82
CA ALA A 79 -25.40 11.28 2.44
C ALA A 79 -25.55 12.58 1.62
N PRO A 80 -26.74 13.21 1.63
CA PRO A 80 -26.96 14.51 0.99
C PRO A 80 -26.04 15.61 1.55
N ASP A 81 -25.79 16.65 0.75
CA ASP A 81 -24.89 17.75 1.11
C ASP A 81 -25.24 18.42 2.45
N GLU A 82 -26.53 18.66 2.70
CA GLU A 82 -27.02 19.25 3.95
C GLU A 82 -26.70 18.38 5.16
N VAL A 83 -26.90 17.06 5.04
CA VAL A 83 -26.63 16.08 6.09
C VAL A 83 -25.13 16.03 6.40
N ARG A 84 -24.29 15.99 5.35
CA ARG A 84 -22.83 16.00 5.51
C ARG A 84 -22.38 17.29 6.19
N PHE A 85 -22.93 18.43 5.78
CA PHE A 85 -22.63 19.73 6.39
C PHE A 85 -22.96 19.73 7.89
N THR A 86 -24.15 19.25 8.29
CA THR A 86 -24.54 19.16 9.70
C THR A 86 -23.56 18.30 10.52
N LEU A 87 -23.17 17.13 10.01
CA LEU A 87 -22.23 16.23 10.69
C LEU A 87 -20.83 16.83 10.81
N ILE A 88 -20.34 17.49 9.74
CA ILE A 88 -19.04 18.17 9.73
C ILE A 88 -19.04 19.32 10.74
N GLN A 89 -20.10 20.13 10.73
CA GLN A 89 -20.21 21.28 11.64
C GLN A 89 -20.25 20.82 13.10
N TRP A 90 -21.05 19.79 13.41
CA TRP A 90 -21.08 19.20 14.75
C TRP A 90 -19.71 18.68 15.20
N ALA A 91 -18.93 18.05 14.32
CA ALA A 91 -17.57 17.64 14.64
C ALA A 91 -16.64 18.84 14.93
N ARG A 92 -16.70 19.88 14.10
CA ARG A 92 -15.92 21.12 14.27
C ARG A 92 -16.28 21.87 15.56
N ASP A 93 -17.54 21.82 15.97
CA ASP A 93 -18.04 22.40 17.22
C ASP A 93 -17.70 21.55 18.46
N GLY A 94 -16.85 20.54 18.30
CA GLY A 94 -16.35 19.72 19.39
C GLY A 94 -17.27 18.55 19.75
N GLY A 95 -18.19 18.14 18.86
CA GLY A 95 -18.95 16.90 18.98
C GLY A 95 -19.78 16.80 20.26
N SER A 96 -20.59 17.82 20.55
CA SER A 96 -21.38 17.91 21.77
C SER A 96 -22.38 16.76 21.92
N ILE A 97 -22.44 16.16 23.11
CA ILE A 97 -23.43 15.11 23.44
C ILE A 97 -24.86 15.65 23.50
N LYS A 98 -25.04 16.97 23.68
CA LYS A 98 -26.37 17.59 23.77
C LYS A 98 -27.15 17.45 22.46
N ASP A 99 -26.43 17.47 21.33
CA ASP A 99 -27.02 17.39 19.99
C ASP A 99 -27.19 15.95 19.50
N TRP A 100 -26.68 14.97 20.27
CA TRP A 100 -26.68 13.56 19.91
C TRP A 100 -28.08 13.04 19.67
N SER A 101 -28.93 13.05 20.70
CA SER A 101 -30.25 12.42 20.62
C SER A 101 -31.22 13.17 19.70
N SER A 102 -31.09 14.49 19.61
CA SER A 102 -32.03 15.35 18.88
C SER A 102 -31.73 15.44 17.39
N THR A 103 -30.46 15.51 17.00
CA THR A 103 -30.05 15.83 15.62
C THR A 103 -29.15 14.77 15.03
N ILE A 104 -28.07 14.39 15.72
CA ILE A 104 -27.00 13.58 15.14
C ILE A 104 -27.41 12.11 15.04
N LYS A 105 -27.96 11.52 16.09
CA LYS A 105 -28.35 10.11 16.11
C LYS A 105 -29.40 9.79 15.04
N PRO A 106 -30.48 10.57 14.85
CA PRO A 106 -31.42 10.32 13.75
C PRO A 106 -30.75 10.32 12.38
N ILE A 107 -29.82 11.25 12.14
CA ILE A 107 -29.03 11.31 10.90
C ILE A 107 -28.17 10.05 10.72
N MET A 108 -27.43 9.66 11.76
CA MET A 108 -26.57 8.49 11.72
C MET A 108 -27.38 7.22 11.48
N ASP A 109 -28.50 7.06 12.18
CA ASP A 109 -29.41 5.93 12.04
C ASP A 109 -29.95 5.83 10.60
N GLN A 110 -30.26 6.97 9.97
CA GLN A 110 -30.83 7.02 8.63
C GLN A 110 -29.81 6.76 7.52
N TYR A 111 -28.60 7.33 7.61
CA TYR A 111 -27.64 7.35 6.49
C TYR A 111 -26.40 6.49 6.69
N CYS A 112 -26.05 6.14 7.94
CA CYS A 112 -24.74 5.56 8.24
C CYS A 112 -24.82 4.18 8.93
N VAL A 113 -25.76 3.99 9.87
CA VAL A 113 -25.82 2.81 10.75
C VAL A 113 -26.16 1.52 9.99
N SER A 114 -26.74 1.60 8.79
CA SER A 114 -26.94 0.41 7.94
C SER A 114 -25.63 -0.33 7.64
N CYS A 115 -24.52 0.40 7.53
CA CYS A 115 -23.17 -0.14 7.31
C CYS A 115 -22.30 -0.01 8.57
N HIS A 116 -22.53 1.00 9.40
CA HIS A 116 -21.81 1.31 10.64
C HIS A 116 -22.64 0.95 11.89
N GLY A 117 -23.27 -0.22 11.88
CA GLY A 117 -24.10 -0.70 12.99
C GLY A 117 -23.38 -1.73 13.88
N PRO A 118 -24.03 -2.17 14.97
CA PRO A 118 -23.49 -3.19 15.85
C PRO A 118 -23.19 -4.50 15.09
N GLY A 119 -21.98 -5.04 15.24
CA GLY A 119 -21.57 -6.30 14.61
C GLY A 119 -21.20 -6.19 13.13
N ALA A 120 -21.20 -4.99 12.54
CA ALA A 120 -20.66 -4.78 11.20
C ALA A 120 -19.13 -4.89 11.16
N ALA A 121 -18.57 -5.11 9.97
CA ALA A 121 -17.12 -5.07 9.76
C ALA A 121 -16.52 -3.66 9.89
N LEU A 122 -17.37 -2.63 9.80
CA LEU A 122 -17.02 -1.22 9.95
C LEU A 122 -17.23 -0.75 11.40
N PRO A 123 -16.59 0.37 11.83
CA PRO A 123 -16.81 0.93 13.16
C PRO A 123 -18.29 1.22 13.44
N ASP A 124 -18.78 0.79 14.60
CA ASP A 124 -20.17 1.00 15.03
C ASP A 124 -20.41 2.45 15.45
N PHE A 125 -21.23 3.18 14.68
CA PHE A 125 -21.62 4.55 14.95
C PHE A 125 -23.05 4.70 15.48
N SER A 126 -23.68 3.59 15.91
CA SER A 126 -24.93 3.65 16.67
C SER A 126 -24.73 4.21 18.09
N GLN A 127 -23.48 4.23 18.55
CA GLN A 127 -23.05 4.72 19.87
C GLN A 127 -22.32 6.07 19.76
N PHE A 128 -22.67 7.00 20.64
CA PHE A 128 -22.12 8.37 20.64
C PHE A 128 -20.59 8.38 20.73
N GLU A 129 -20.03 7.58 21.62
CA GLU A 129 -18.62 7.54 21.99
C GLU A 129 -17.75 7.12 20.80
N ASN A 130 -18.26 6.24 19.95
CA ASN A 130 -17.55 5.78 18.76
C ASN A 130 -17.55 6.84 17.67
N LEU A 131 -18.68 7.52 17.45
CA LEU A 131 -18.74 8.64 16.52
C LEU A 131 -17.90 9.82 17.02
N LYS A 132 -17.94 10.09 18.33
CA LYS A 132 -17.19 11.16 18.98
C LYS A 132 -15.69 11.03 18.75
N LYS A 133 -15.15 9.81 18.83
CA LYS A 133 -13.72 9.54 18.52
C LYS A 133 -13.32 9.92 17.11
N VAL A 134 -14.19 9.69 16.11
CA VAL A 134 -13.87 10.06 14.71
C VAL A 134 -14.23 11.51 14.38
N ALA A 135 -14.96 12.18 15.27
CA ALA A 135 -15.24 13.61 15.21
C ALA A 135 -14.13 14.48 15.85
N GLU A 136 -13.20 13.87 16.59
CA GLU A 136 -11.99 14.53 17.09
C GLU A 136 -10.99 14.81 15.96
N VAL A 137 -9.99 15.66 16.26
CA VAL A 137 -8.92 16.01 15.32
C VAL A 137 -8.24 14.74 14.81
N ASP A 138 -8.09 14.65 13.50
CA ASP A 138 -7.49 13.46 12.88
C ASP A 138 -5.97 13.53 12.92
N ASP A 139 -5.38 12.75 13.83
CA ASP A 139 -3.93 12.60 13.99
C ASP A 139 -3.30 11.55 13.04
N GLY A 140 -4.10 11.01 12.11
CA GLY A 140 -3.70 10.01 11.13
C GLY A 140 -3.43 8.64 11.75
N ALA A 141 -2.54 7.87 11.14
CA ALA A 141 -2.20 6.53 11.60
C ALA A 141 -1.66 6.55 13.04
N SER A 142 -2.20 5.69 13.91
CA SER A 142 -1.71 5.55 15.28
C SER A 142 -0.32 4.92 15.31
N ILE A 143 0.45 5.19 16.37
CA ILE A 143 1.78 4.59 16.58
C ILE A 143 1.67 3.05 16.60
N GLY A 144 0.65 2.50 17.26
CA GLY A 144 0.42 1.06 17.28
C GLY A 144 0.16 0.48 15.89
N SER A 145 -0.64 1.16 15.06
CA SER A 145 -0.88 0.76 13.67
C SER A 145 0.39 0.80 12.84
N LEU A 146 1.15 1.91 12.93
CA LEU A 146 2.43 2.08 12.24
C LEU A 146 3.42 0.98 12.62
N THR A 147 3.60 0.69 13.92
CA THR A 147 4.48 -0.38 14.38
C THR A 147 4.08 -1.74 13.83
N ARG A 148 2.79 -2.08 13.89
CA ARG A 148 2.27 -3.35 13.39
C ARG A 148 2.52 -3.50 11.88
N VAL A 149 2.14 -2.49 11.10
CA VAL A 149 2.25 -2.54 9.64
C VAL A 149 3.73 -2.53 9.21
N SER A 150 4.57 -1.73 9.88
CA SER A 150 6.03 -1.71 9.66
C SER A 150 6.65 -3.10 9.88
N HIS A 151 6.30 -3.76 10.99
CA HIS A 151 6.79 -5.11 11.30
C HIS A 151 6.41 -6.13 10.21
N ILE A 152 5.13 -6.12 9.80
CA ILE A 152 4.62 -7.03 8.77
C ILE A 152 5.31 -6.78 7.42
N HIS A 153 5.50 -5.53 7.02
CA HIS A 153 6.10 -5.20 5.71
C HIS A 153 7.61 -5.50 5.69
N LEU A 154 8.35 -5.08 6.72
CA LEU A 154 9.79 -5.35 6.79
C LEU A 154 10.08 -6.84 6.78
N PHE A 155 9.34 -7.65 7.55
CA PHE A 155 9.58 -9.08 7.60
C PHE A 155 9.00 -9.81 6.37
N GLY A 156 7.73 -9.59 6.04
CA GLY A 156 7.06 -10.31 4.95
C GLY A 156 7.65 -10.00 3.58
N ILE A 157 7.84 -8.71 3.25
CA ILE A 157 8.29 -8.30 1.92
C ILE A 157 9.79 -8.60 1.72
N SER A 158 10.60 -8.58 2.78
CA SER A 158 12.02 -8.96 2.65
C SER A 158 12.21 -10.41 2.20
N PHE A 159 11.35 -11.35 2.60
CA PHE A 159 11.38 -12.71 2.05
C PHE A 159 11.01 -12.74 0.57
N ILE A 160 10.00 -11.98 0.15
CA ILE A 160 9.63 -11.88 -1.27
C ILE A 160 10.84 -11.41 -2.08
N PHE A 161 11.48 -10.33 -1.65
CA PHE A 161 12.66 -9.78 -2.33
C PHE A 161 13.87 -10.70 -2.27
N LEU A 162 14.06 -11.43 -1.17
CA LEU A 162 15.10 -12.44 -1.05
C LEU A 162 14.92 -13.53 -2.10
N TYR A 163 13.73 -14.13 -2.21
CA TYR A 163 13.49 -15.23 -3.15
C TYR A 163 13.49 -14.76 -4.60
N VAL A 164 12.86 -13.62 -4.93
CA VAL A 164 12.89 -13.05 -6.28
C VAL A 164 14.33 -12.70 -6.68
N GLY A 165 15.06 -12.02 -5.80
CA GLY A 165 16.45 -11.64 -6.02
C GLY A 165 17.39 -12.84 -6.12
N TRP A 166 17.16 -13.89 -5.33
CA TRP A 166 17.93 -15.14 -5.40
C TRP A 166 17.69 -15.87 -6.72
N ILE A 167 16.44 -15.98 -7.18
CA ILE A 167 16.13 -16.57 -8.48
C ILE A 167 16.80 -15.77 -9.59
N PHE A 168 16.66 -14.44 -9.56
CA PHE A 168 17.27 -13.55 -10.55
C PHE A 168 18.81 -13.53 -10.48
N ALA A 169 19.44 -13.84 -9.34
CA ALA A 169 20.90 -13.92 -9.24
C ALA A 169 21.48 -14.97 -10.20
N MET A 170 20.73 -16.02 -10.53
CA MET A 170 21.06 -17.06 -11.51
C MET A 170 20.83 -16.62 -12.97
N ALA A 171 20.21 -15.46 -13.22
CA ALA A 171 19.98 -14.94 -14.57
C ALA A 171 21.30 -14.51 -15.22
N GLN A 172 21.42 -14.67 -16.53
CA GLN A 172 22.48 -14.06 -17.33
C GLN A 172 22.14 -12.58 -17.52
N TYR A 173 22.89 -11.71 -16.84
CA TYR A 173 22.67 -10.28 -16.82
C TYR A 173 23.98 -9.58 -16.44
N PRO A 174 24.29 -8.38 -16.96
CA PRO A 174 25.51 -7.66 -16.61
C PRO A 174 25.62 -7.44 -15.09
N GLN A 175 26.79 -7.77 -14.52
CA GLN A 175 26.98 -7.84 -13.07
C GLN A 175 26.59 -6.54 -12.34
N LYS A 176 26.98 -5.37 -12.88
CA LYS A 176 26.62 -4.06 -12.31
C LYS A 176 25.11 -3.92 -12.11
N TRP A 177 24.34 -4.20 -13.15
CA TRP A 177 22.89 -4.06 -13.11
C TRP A 177 22.22 -5.13 -12.28
N LYS A 178 22.78 -6.34 -12.23
CA LYS A 178 22.29 -7.40 -11.35
C LYS A 178 22.36 -6.96 -9.88
N LEU A 179 23.48 -6.39 -9.45
CA LEU A 179 23.64 -5.87 -8.09
C LEU A 179 22.66 -4.74 -7.78
N ILE A 180 22.48 -3.80 -8.71
CA ILE A 180 21.49 -2.70 -8.58
C ILE A 180 20.07 -3.26 -8.42
N LEU A 181 19.64 -4.16 -9.31
CA LEU A 181 18.28 -4.73 -9.29
C LEU A 181 18.00 -5.54 -8.03
N ILE A 182 18.97 -6.30 -7.53
CA ILE A 182 18.80 -7.11 -6.31
C ILE A 182 18.75 -6.22 -5.06
N SER A 183 19.57 -5.17 -4.99
CA SER A 183 19.66 -4.30 -3.81
C SER A 183 18.52 -3.28 -3.72
N THR A 184 18.01 -2.81 -4.87
CA THR A 184 16.99 -1.75 -4.94
C THR A 184 15.74 -2.05 -4.12
N PRO A 185 15.09 -3.23 -4.22
CA PRO A 185 13.89 -3.52 -3.45
C PRO A 185 14.08 -3.40 -1.93
N PHE A 186 15.22 -3.85 -1.41
CA PHE A 186 15.51 -3.75 0.03
C PHE A 186 15.72 -2.30 0.49
N ALA A 187 16.46 -1.50 -0.30
CA ALA A 187 16.66 -0.10 0.01
C ALA A 187 15.33 0.67 0.00
N PHE A 188 14.51 0.45 -1.04
CA PHE A 188 13.21 1.11 -1.17
C PHE A 188 12.19 0.61 -0.14
N LEU A 189 12.25 -0.65 0.32
CA LEU A 189 11.42 -1.13 1.44
C LEU A 189 11.71 -0.38 2.74
N ILE A 190 12.99 -0.17 3.05
CA ILE A 190 13.39 0.59 4.24
C ILE A 190 12.92 2.03 4.11
N LEU A 191 13.16 2.66 2.95
CA LEU A 191 12.73 4.04 2.70
C LEU A 191 11.20 4.19 2.76
N ASP A 192 10.45 3.23 2.22
CA ASP A 192 8.98 3.23 2.24
C ASP A 192 8.46 3.19 3.68
N VAL A 193 8.93 2.24 4.50
CA VAL A 193 8.51 2.16 5.90
C VAL A 193 8.90 3.42 6.68
N LEU A 194 10.14 3.90 6.52
CA LEU A 194 10.58 5.15 7.15
C LEU A 194 9.72 6.35 6.72
N SER A 195 9.31 6.39 5.46
CA SER A 195 8.51 7.49 4.93
C SER A 195 7.16 7.61 5.61
N TRP A 196 6.52 6.51 6.00
CA TRP A 196 5.24 6.54 6.72
C TRP A 196 5.39 7.17 8.10
N TRP A 197 6.46 6.80 8.81
CA TRP A 197 6.80 7.39 10.12
C TRP A 197 7.10 8.89 10.00
N LEU A 198 7.85 9.29 8.98
CA LEU A 198 8.15 10.70 8.73
C LEU A 198 6.89 11.48 8.33
N THR A 199 6.05 10.89 7.47
CA THR A 199 4.80 11.52 6.99
C THR A 199 3.83 11.78 8.14
N LYS A 200 3.80 10.92 9.18
CA LYS A 200 3.00 11.17 10.38
C LYS A 200 3.28 12.52 11.04
N TYR A 201 4.51 13.02 10.94
CA TYR A 201 4.92 14.29 11.55
C TYR A 201 5.06 15.42 10.54
N ILE A 202 5.49 15.11 9.32
CA ILE A 202 5.80 16.10 8.27
C ILE A 202 5.18 15.60 6.95
N PRO A 203 4.09 16.22 6.46
CA PRO A 203 3.36 15.77 5.27
C PRO A 203 4.21 15.59 4.00
N ALA A 204 5.26 16.40 3.83
CA ALA A 204 6.11 16.40 2.64
C ALA A 204 6.75 15.04 2.32
N PHE A 205 6.94 14.17 3.33
CA PHE A 205 7.49 12.83 3.13
C PHE A 205 6.53 11.85 2.47
N ALA A 206 5.27 12.21 2.23
CA ALA A 206 4.35 11.38 1.45
C ALA A 206 4.86 11.12 0.01
N TRP A 207 5.64 12.04 -0.56
CA TRP A 207 6.32 11.79 -1.84
C TRP A 207 7.35 10.65 -1.76
N LEU A 208 8.03 10.52 -0.62
CA LEU A 208 9.00 9.44 -0.41
C LEU A 208 8.30 8.08 -0.36
N THR A 209 7.07 8.00 0.17
CA THR A 209 6.22 6.80 0.12
C THR A 209 5.90 6.39 -1.32
N MET A 210 5.48 7.35 -2.16
CA MET A 210 5.16 7.07 -3.57
C MET A 210 6.38 6.56 -4.35
N LEU A 211 7.53 7.21 -4.14
CA LEU A 211 8.80 6.81 -4.76
C LEU A 211 9.25 5.43 -4.25
N GLY A 212 9.08 5.18 -2.95
CA GLY A 212 9.24 3.90 -2.27
C GLY A 212 8.58 2.76 -3.04
N GLY A 213 7.26 2.83 -3.13
CA GLY A 213 6.40 1.87 -3.82
C GLY A 213 6.81 1.59 -5.26
N PHE A 214 7.04 2.66 -6.03
CA PHE A 214 7.40 2.55 -7.45
C PHE A 214 8.76 1.87 -7.65
N GLY A 215 9.77 2.25 -6.86
CA GLY A 215 11.13 1.78 -7.03
C GLY A 215 11.30 0.27 -6.83
N TYR A 216 10.77 -0.28 -5.73
CA TYR A 216 10.85 -1.73 -5.51
C TYR A 216 9.96 -2.52 -6.47
N SER A 217 8.82 -1.95 -6.90
CA SER A 217 7.91 -2.61 -7.85
C SER A 217 8.56 -2.76 -9.22
N LEU A 218 9.17 -1.69 -9.75
CA LEU A 218 9.86 -1.72 -11.03
C LEU A 218 11.03 -2.71 -11.04
N ALA A 219 11.87 -2.69 -10.00
CA ALA A 219 12.98 -3.62 -9.87
C ALA A 219 12.48 -5.09 -9.81
N SER A 220 11.44 -5.35 -9.04
CA SER A 220 10.82 -6.68 -8.94
C SER A 220 10.25 -7.15 -10.28
N THR A 221 9.56 -6.28 -11.02
CA THR A 221 9.03 -6.60 -12.36
C THR A 221 10.14 -7.00 -13.32
N ILE A 222 11.25 -6.25 -13.37
CA ILE A 222 12.39 -6.57 -14.23
C ILE A 222 12.98 -7.93 -13.86
N MET A 223 13.18 -8.20 -12.56
CA MET A 223 13.73 -9.46 -12.07
C MET A 223 12.82 -10.66 -12.38
N ILE A 224 11.51 -10.53 -12.11
CA ILE A 224 10.51 -11.57 -12.38
C ILE A 224 10.45 -11.86 -13.88
N PHE A 225 10.26 -10.82 -14.70
CA PHE A 225 10.12 -10.98 -16.15
C PHE A 225 11.36 -11.59 -16.78
N THR A 226 12.55 -11.07 -16.43
CA THR A 226 13.81 -11.61 -16.96
C THR A 226 14.00 -13.07 -16.55
N SER A 227 13.67 -13.43 -15.31
CA SER A 227 13.81 -14.80 -14.83
C SER A 227 12.88 -15.77 -15.57
N LEU A 228 11.63 -15.37 -15.79
CA LEU A 228 10.65 -16.17 -16.55
C LEU A 228 11.10 -16.36 -18.00
N VAL A 229 11.56 -15.31 -18.68
CA VAL A 229 12.04 -15.40 -20.06
C VAL A 229 13.26 -16.32 -20.14
N GLN A 230 14.24 -16.17 -19.25
CA GLN A 230 15.47 -16.97 -19.33
C GLN A 230 15.28 -18.45 -18.96
N MET A 231 14.26 -18.80 -18.18
CA MET A 231 13.96 -20.21 -17.91
C MET A 231 13.37 -20.94 -19.12
N TRP A 232 12.54 -20.25 -19.93
CA TRP A 232 11.70 -20.89 -20.94
C TRP A 232 12.05 -20.55 -22.39
N TRP A 233 12.70 -19.42 -22.62
CA TRP A 233 13.00 -18.96 -23.98
C TRP A 233 14.43 -19.37 -24.40
N PRO A 234 14.64 -19.85 -25.64
CA PRO A 234 15.98 -20.13 -26.15
C PRO A 234 16.93 -18.93 -26.08
N GLU A 235 18.18 -19.16 -25.63
CA GLU A 235 19.19 -18.10 -25.44
C GLU A 235 19.41 -17.24 -26.70
N ALA A 236 19.29 -17.85 -27.88
CA ALA A 236 19.46 -17.19 -29.18
C ALA A 236 18.47 -16.04 -29.44
N LYS A 237 17.34 -15.98 -28.74
CA LYS A 237 16.36 -14.89 -28.89
C LYS A 237 16.39 -13.89 -27.74
N TRP A 238 17.32 -14.02 -26.80
CA TRP A 238 17.44 -13.06 -25.71
C TRP A 238 18.02 -11.73 -26.20
N PRO A 239 17.68 -10.59 -25.56
CA PRO A 239 18.33 -9.32 -25.83
C PRO A 239 19.85 -9.42 -25.69
N ALA A 240 20.58 -8.84 -26.65
CA ALA A 240 22.04 -8.91 -26.67
C ALA A 240 22.71 -8.35 -25.40
N HIS A 241 22.05 -7.43 -24.68
CA HIS A 241 22.57 -6.84 -23.46
C HIS A 241 22.44 -7.76 -22.21
N TRP A 242 21.71 -8.87 -22.29
CA TRP A 242 21.70 -9.90 -21.23
C TRP A 242 22.90 -10.83 -21.30
N GLN A 243 23.52 -10.92 -22.48
CA GLN A 243 24.71 -11.73 -22.71
C GLN A 243 25.89 -10.99 -22.09
N ASP A 244 26.32 -11.45 -20.92
CA ASP A 244 27.53 -10.95 -20.28
C ASP A 244 28.74 -11.35 -21.14
N LYS A 245 29.26 -10.42 -21.95
CA LYS A 245 30.46 -10.63 -22.78
C LYS A 245 31.76 -10.60 -21.97
N THR A 246 31.67 -10.40 -20.65
CA THR A 246 32.81 -10.20 -19.75
C THR A 246 32.95 -11.29 -18.68
N ARG A 247 32.42 -12.50 -18.96
CA ARG A 247 32.68 -13.71 -18.17
C ARG A 247 33.43 -14.75 -18.97
#